data_AF-A0A8F2W0L8-F1
#
_entry.id   AF-A0A8F2W0L8-F1
#
_cell.length_a   1.000
_cell.length_b   1.000
_cell.length_c   1.000
_cell.angle_alpha   90.00
_cell.angle_beta   90.00
_cell.angle_gamma   90.00
#
_symmetry.space_group_name_H-M   'P 1'
#
loop_
_entity.id
_entity.type
_entity.pdbx_description
1 polymer ?
#
loop_
_entity_poly.entity_id
_entity_poly.type
_entity_poly.pdbx_seq_one_letter_code
_entity_poly.pdbx_strand_id
1 'polypeptide(L)'
;MTRTSVLADALNSINNAEKTGKRQVLIRPSSKVIIKFLQVMQKHGYIGEFEYIDDHRSGKIVVQLTGRLNKCGVISPRFNVKIKDIERWTDNLLPARQFGYVILTTSAGIMDHEEARRKHVSGKILGFYQPETINMSADRSQVFGVARIYASFNDTFVHVTDLSGRETISRVTGGMKVKADRDESSPYAAMLAAQDVAAKCKEVGITAVHVKIRATGGTKTKTPGPGGQSALRALARSGLRIGRIEDVTPVPSDSTRRKGGRRGRRL
;
A
#
# COMPACT_ATOMS: atom_id res chain seq x y z
N MET A 1 -7.79 -24.46 24.38
CA MET A 1 -6.88 -23.32 24.13
C MET A 1 -6.95 -22.39 25.33
N THR A 2 -5.85 -22.18 26.06
CA THR A 2 -5.81 -21.32 27.26
C THR A 2 -5.77 -19.85 26.83
N ARG A 3 -6.62 -19.01 27.42
CA ARG A 3 -6.63 -17.56 27.16
C ARG A 3 -5.52 -16.88 27.97
N THR A 4 -4.53 -16.34 27.27
CA THR A 4 -3.36 -15.70 27.91
C THR A 4 -3.58 -14.20 28.15
N SER A 5 -4.31 -13.49 27.27
CA SER A 5 -4.59 -12.06 27.44
C SER A 5 -5.98 -11.68 26.92
N VAL A 6 -6.90 -11.46 27.86
CA VAL A 6 -8.30 -11.07 27.58
C VAL A 6 -8.40 -9.74 26.81
N LEU A 7 -7.49 -8.79 27.07
CA LEU A 7 -7.46 -7.51 26.35
C LEU A 7 -7.01 -7.68 24.90
N ALA A 8 -6.05 -8.57 24.63
CA ALA A 8 -5.55 -8.81 23.28
C ALA A 8 -6.64 -9.42 22.39
N ASP A 9 -7.38 -10.40 22.92
CA ASP A 9 -8.50 -11.03 22.23
C ASP A 9 -9.60 -10.01 21.90
N ALA A 10 -9.90 -9.11 22.84
CA ALA A 10 -10.88 -8.04 22.66
C ALA A 10 -10.48 -7.05 21.55
N LEU A 11 -9.25 -6.51 21.60
CA LEU A 11 -8.76 -5.57 20.59
C LEU A 11 -8.62 -6.22 19.21
N ASN A 12 -8.20 -7.48 19.13
CA ASN A 12 -8.15 -8.22 17.87
C ASN A 12 -9.55 -8.42 17.28
N SER A 13 -10.55 -8.70 18.12
CA SER A 13 -11.94 -8.83 17.68
C SER A 13 -12.48 -7.51 17.12
N ILE A 14 -12.15 -6.37 17.75
CA ILE A 14 -12.50 -5.03 17.27
C ILE A 14 -11.84 -4.76 15.91
N ASN A 15 -10.52 -4.96 15.78
CA ASN A 15 -9.80 -4.77 14.51
C ASN A 15 -10.41 -5.57 13.36
N ASN A 16 -10.71 -6.84 13.60
CA ASN A 16 -11.26 -7.72 12.57
C ASN A 16 -12.68 -7.28 12.19
N ALA A 17 -13.48 -6.84 13.15
CA ALA A 17 -14.82 -6.32 12.90
C ALA A 17 -14.80 -5.00 12.10
N GLU A 18 -13.92 -4.05 12.45
CA GLU A 18 -13.73 -2.79 11.71
C GLU A 18 -13.24 -3.05 10.28
N LYS A 19 -12.23 -3.90 10.09
CA LYS A 19 -11.74 -4.29 8.75
C LYS A 19 -12.80 -4.94 7.87
N THR A 20 -13.76 -5.62 8.49
CA THR A 20 -14.89 -6.24 7.77
C THR A 20 -16.02 -5.23 7.51
N GLY A 21 -15.99 -4.04 8.13
CA GLY A 21 -17.05 -3.04 8.04
C GLY A 21 -18.29 -3.36 8.88
N LYS A 22 -18.14 -4.12 9.98
CA LYS A 22 -19.27 -4.42 10.88
C LYS A 22 -19.62 -3.19 11.72
N ARG A 23 -20.92 -2.95 11.93
CA ARG A 23 -21.43 -1.85 12.76
C ARG A 23 -21.25 -2.05 14.28
N GLN A 24 -21.15 -3.31 14.72
CA GLN A 24 -21.02 -3.63 16.14
C GLN A 24 -20.20 -4.90 16.34
N VAL A 25 -19.54 -4.99 17.50
CA VAL A 25 -18.77 -6.16 17.92
C VAL A 25 -19.14 -6.56 19.35
N LEU A 26 -19.16 -7.87 19.57
CA LEU A 26 -19.49 -8.48 20.85
C LEU A 26 -18.24 -9.12 21.46
N ILE A 27 -17.82 -8.63 22.62
CA ILE A 27 -16.59 -9.02 23.30
C ILE A 27 -16.93 -9.90 24.50
N ARG A 28 -16.25 -11.05 24.61
CA ARG A 28 -16.39 -12.02 25.71
C ARG A 28 -15.01 -12.63 26.04
N PRO A 29 -14.52 -12.58 27.28
CA PRO A 29 -15.16 -12.10 28.51
C PRO A 29 -14.95 -10.59 28.74
N SER A 30 -15.82 -9.98 29.55
CA SER A 30 -15.65 -8.60 29.99
C SER A 30 -14.57 -8.49 31.10
N SER A 31 -13.81 -7.40 31.09
CA SER A 31 -12.82 -7.10 32.13
C SER A 31 -12.80 -5.60 32.41
N LYS A 32 -12.54 -5.20 33.66
CA LYS A 32 -12.42 -3.79 34.06
C LYS A 32 -11.37 -3.05 33.21
N VAL A 33 -10.30 -3.74 32.81
CA VAL A 33 -9.27 -3.16 31.94
C VAL A 33 -9.82 -2.86 30.54
N ILE A 34 -10.64 -3.75 29.98
CA ILE A 34 -11.29 -3.53 28.68
C ILE A 34 -12.25 -2.34 28.78
N ILE A 35 -13.09 -2.31 29.81
CA ILE A 35 -14.06 -1.23 30.01
C ILE A 35 -13.34 0.12 30.10
N LYS A 36 -12.29 0.23 30.92
CA LYS A 36 -11.50 1.47 31.03
C LYS A 36 -10.77 1.83 29.74
N PHE A 37 -10.26 0.85 28.98
CA PHE A 37 -9.64 1.10 27.69
C PHE A 37 -10.65 1.63 26.65
N LEU A 38 -11.84 1.02 26.58
CA LEU A 38 -12.92 1.46 25.72
C LEU A 38 -13.43 2.85 26.12
N GLN A 39 -13.50 3.18 27.42
CA GLN A 39 -13.83 4.54 27.89
C GLN A 39 -12.86 5.58 27.32
N VAL A 40 -11.55 5.29 27.29
CA VAL A 40 -10.57 6.21 26.70
C VAL A 40 -10.79 6.30 25.18
N MET A 41 -10.97 5.18 24.47
CA MET A 41 -11.26 5.20 23.03
C MET A 41 -12.53 5.99 22.67
N GLN A 42 -13.57 5.89 23.50
CA GLN A 42 -14.83 6.62 23.35
C GLN A 42 -14.61 8.12 23.56
N LYS A 43 -13.84 8.51 24.59
CA LYS A 43 -13.50 9.91 24.87
C LYS A 43 -12.83 10.60 23.68
N HIS A 44 -11.98 9.87 22.95
CA HIS A 44 -11.32 10.39 21.75
C HIS A 44 -12.15 10.20 20.46
N GLY A 45 -13.36 9.63 20.53
CA GLY A 45 -14.30 9.53 19.42
C GLY A 45 -13.96 8.48 18.35
N TYR A 46 -13.26 7.40 18.74
CA TYR A 46 -12.87 6.29 17.85
C TYR A 46 -13.91 5.17 17.81
N ILE A 47 -14.60 4.96 18.92
CA ILE A 47 -15.72 4.03 19.05
C ILE A 47 -16.98 4.81 19.41
N GLY A 48 -18.13 4.23 19.09
CA GLY A 48 -19.42 4.76 19.51
C GLY A 48 -19.72 4.40 20.96
N GLU A 49 -21.02 4.27 21.26
CA GLU A 49 -21.46 3.79 22.56
C GLU A 49 -21.12 2.30 22.74
N PHE A 50 -20.81 1.92 23.97
CA PHE A 50 -20.65 0.53 24.35
C PHE A 50 -21.51 0.19 25.55
N GLU A 51 -22.12 -0.98 25.52
CA GLU A 51 -23.04 -1.47 26.56
C GLU A 51 -22.42 -2.67 27.27
N TYR A 52 -22.46 -2.65 28.59
CA TYR A 52 -22.07 -3.77 29.44
C TYR A 52 -23.30 -4.60 29.78
N ILE A 53 -23.31 -5.86 29.36
CA ILE A 53 -24.37 -6.83 29.65
C ILE A 53 -23.85 -7.80 30.71
N ASP A 54 -24.51 -7.85 31.86
CA ASP A 54 -24.17 -8.81 32.91
C ASP A 54 -24.85 -10.17 32.66
N ASP A 55 -24.04 -11.22 32.60
CA ASP A 55 -24.50 -12.60 32.45
C ASP A 55 -24.42 -13.38 33.79
N HIS A 56 -24.08 -12.72 34.90
CA HIS A 56 -23.69 -13.34 36.18
C HIS A 56 -22.52 -14.35 36.07
N ARG A 57 -21.79 -14.32 34.95
CA ARG A 57 -20.60 -15.14 34.70
C ARG A 57 -19.38 -14.26 34.49
N SER A 58 -19.09 -13.93 33.24
CA SER A 58 -17.90 -13.14 32.87
C SER A 58 -18.24 -11.86 32.12
N GLY A 59 -19.54 -11.51 32.04
CA GLY A 59 -20.08 -10.34 31.35
C GLY A 59 -19.78 -10.32 29.84
N LYS A 60 -20.56 -9.52 29.11
CA LYS A 60 -20.38 -9.28 27.68
C LYS A 60 -20.34 -7.78 27.44
N ILE A 61 -19.58 -7.35 26.45
CA ILE A 61 -19.55 -5.95 26.03
C ILE A 61 -19.96 -5.88 24.57
N VAL A 62 -20.97 -5.09 24.25
CA VAL A 62 -21.33 -4.74 22.88
C VAL A 62 -20.75 -3.37 22.59
N VAL A 63 -19.91 -3.25 21.57
CA VAL A 63 -19.28 -1.99 21.17
C VAL A 63 -19.81 -1.60 19.79
N GLN A 64 -20.31 -0.37 19.66
CA GLN A 64 -20.64 0.21 18.36
C GLN A 64 -19.39 0.76 17.68
N LEU A 65 -19.21 0.39 16.42
CA LEU A 65 -18.06 0.75 15.59
C LEU A 65 -18.44 1.90 14.67
N THR A 66 -17.55 2.89 14.56
CA THR A 66 -17.80 4.11 13.76
C THR A 66 -17.04 4.14 12.44
N GLY A 67 -16.17 3.15 12.19
CA GLY A 67 -15.29 3.11 11.02
C GLY A 67 -13.96 3.84 11.23
N ARG A 68 -13.83 4.69 12.26
CA ARG A 68 -12.66 5.58 12.45
C ARG A 68 -11.40 4.90 12.96
N LEU A 69 -11.35 3.57 13.06
CA LEU A 69 -10.21 2.84 13.62
C LEU A 69 -9.44 2.08 12.54
N ASN A 70 -8.16 2.41 12.35
CA ASN A 70 -7.28 1.63 11.46
C ASN A 70 -6.77 0.36 12.17
N LYS A 71 -6.19 0.57 13.35
CA LYS A 71 -5.52 -0.50 14.11
C LYS A 71 -5.51 -0.17 15.59
N CYS A 72 -5.97 -1.10 16.41
CA CYS A 72 -5.71 -1.13 17.85
C CYS A 72 -4.86 -2.35 18.20
N GLY A 73 -4.10 -2.29 19.29
CA GLY A 73 -3.23 -3.40 19.67
C GLY A 73 -2.80 -3.33 21.12
N VAL A 74 -2.59 -4.51 21.72
CA VAL A 74 -2.00 -4.64 23.06
C VAL A 74 -0.49 -4.80 22.91
N ILE A 75 0.26 -4.19 23.82
CA ILE A 75 1.71 -4.38 23.91
C ILE A 75 1.99 -5.43 24.98
N SER A 76 2.66 -6.50 24.57
CA SER A 76 3.01 -7.63 25.44
C SER A 76 4.48 -7.98 25.23
N PRO A 77 5.30 -8.05 26.30
CA PRO A 77 4.97 -7.79 27.70
C PRO A 77 4.68 -6.30 27.99
N ARG A 78 4.02 -6.00 29.11
CA ARG A 78 3.73 -4.61 29.53
C ARG A 78 4.98 -3.94 30.09
N PHE A 79 5.71 -3.22 29.25
CA PHE A 79 6.92 -2.50 29.61
C PHE A 79 6.66 -1.31 30.54
N ASN A 80 7.58 -1.05 31.47
CA ASN A 80 7.59 0.18 32.27
C ASN A 80 8.08 1.33 31.39
N VAL A 81 7.38 2.45 31.40
CA VAL A 81 7.67 3.64 30.60
C VAL A 81 7.85 4.84 31.52
N LYS A 82 9.05 5.42 31.52
CA LYS A 82 9.31 6.71 32.19
C LYS A 82 8.80 7.85 31.33
N ILE A 83 8.57 9.02 31.92
CA ILE A 83 8.05 10.22 31.20
C ILE A 83 8.92 10.58 29.98
N LYS A 84 10.25 10.48 30.12
CA LYS A 84 11.21 10.74 29.04
C LYS A 84 11.11 9.75 27.88
N ASP A 85 10.70 8.52 28.16
CA ASP A 85 10.63 7.44 27.16
C ASP A 85 9.29 7.43 26.41
N ILE A 86 8.29 8.20 26.85
CA ILE A 86 6.96 8.24 26.21
C ILE A 86 7.08 8.62 24.73
N GLU A 87 7.91 9.62 24.41
CA GLU A 87 8.10 10.08 23.03
C GLU A 87 8.71 9.00 22.12
N ARG A 88 9.65 8.21 22.67
CA ARG A 88 10.23 7.07 21.95
C ARG A 88 9.18 6.00 21.64
N TRP A 89 8.26 5.75 22.57
CA TRP A 89 7.18 4.79 22.35
C TRP A 89 6.14 5.31 21.37
N THR A 90 5.80 6.61 21.40
CA THR A 90 4.88 7.20 20.43
C THR A 90 5.45 7.15 19.02
N ASP A 91 6.73 7.52 18.84
CA ASP A 91 7.36 7.53 17.51
C ASP A 91 7.49 6.11 16.91
N ASN A 92 7.62 5.08 17.75
CA ASN A 92 7.70 3.69 17.29
C ASN A 92 6.32 3.06 17.00
N LEU A 93 5.28 3.44 17.74
CA LEU A 93 3.97 2.77 17.69
C LEU A 93 2.95 3.50 16.84
N LEU A 94 3.06 4.82 16.71
CA LEU A 94 2.10 5.66 16.03
C LEU A 94 2.66 6.08 14.65
N PRO A 95 1.80 6.25 13.64
CA PRO A 95 2.23 6.64 12.30
C PRO A 95 2.76 8.09 12.25
N ALA A 96 2.29 8.96 13.15
CA ALA A 96 2.76 10.33 13.31
C ALA A 96 2.47 10.84 14.73
N ARG A 97 3.20 11.88 15.16
CA ARG A 97 3.13 12.44 16.53
C ARG A 97 1.75 12.92 16.97
N GLN A 98 0.90 13.34 16.04
CA GLN A 98 -0.46 13.82 16.30
C GLN A 98 -1.53 12.77 15.96
N PHE A 99 -1.14 11.56 15.55
CA PHE A 99 -2.05 10.54 15.04
C PHE A 99 -2.08 9.30 15.90
N GLY A 100 -3.19 9.14 16.64
CA GLY A 100 -3.44 8.00 17.52
C GLY A 100 -2.92 8.22 18.92
N TYR A 101 -3.19 7.24 19.78
CA TYR A 101 -2.88 7.33 21.20
C TYR A 101 -2.26 6.05 21.70
N VAL A 102 -1.18 6.22 22.47
CA VAL A 102 -0.62 5.17 23.33
C VAL A 102 -1.32 5.25 24.69
N ILE A 103 -1.74 4.09 25.20
CA ILE A 103 -2.47 3.95 26.46
C ILE A 103 -1.56 3.34 27.51
N LEU A 104 -1.52 3.99 28.68
CA LEU A 104 -0.68 3.65 29.81
C LEU A 104 -1.55 3.30 31.01
N THR A 105 -1.13 2.31 31.79
CA THR A 105 -1.62 2.10 33.16
C THR A 105 -0.71 2.86 34.11
N THR A 106 -1.19 3.96 34.67
CA THR A 106 -0.47 4.78 35.65
C THR A 106 -1.10 4.62 37.04
N SER A 107 -0.48 5.20 38.07
CA SER A 107 -1.04 5.22 39.43
C SER A 107 -2.40 5.93 39.53
N ALA A 108 -2.65 6.88 38.63
CA ALA A 108 -3.91 7.63 38.54
C ALA A 108 -4.98 6.95 37.66
N GLY A 109 -4.68 5.77 37.10
CA GLY A 109 -5.62 4.99 36.28
C GLY A 109 -5.10 4.68 34.87
N ILE A 110 -6.01 4.21 34.01
CA ILE A 110 -5.72 3.96 32.60
C ILE A 110 -6.03 5.23 31.81
N MET A 111 -5.04 5.76 31.12
CA MET A 111 -5.13 7.03 30.39
C MET A 111 -4.20 7.04 29.17
N ASP A 112 -4.39 8.03 28.31
CA ASP A 112 -3.53 8.29 27.16
C ASP A 112 -2.20 8.96 27.55
N HIS A 113 -1.24 8.87 26.64
CA HIS A 113 0.09 9.44 26.80
C HIS A 113 0.14 10.96 26.91
N GLU A 114 -0.82 11.70 26.34
CA GLU A 114 -0.89 13.16 26.50
C GLU A 114 -1.36 13.51 27.91
N GLU A 115 -2.40 12.84 28.41
CA GLU A 115 -2.84 12.98 29.80
C GLU A 115 -1.75 12.60 30.80
N ALA A 116 -1.03 11.51 30.54
CA ALA A 116 0.09 11.09 31.39
C ALA A 116 1.17 12.18 31.45
N ARG A 117 1.46 12.84 30.33
CA ARG A 117 2.42 13.95 30.26
C ARG A 117 1.93 15.18 31.03
N ARG A 118 0.66 15.56 30.89
CA ARG A 118 0.07 16.71 31.60
C ARG A 118 0.04 16.51 33.12
N LYS A 119 -0.27 15.28 33.56
CA LYS A 119 -0.33 14.92 34.99
C LYS A 119 1.06 14.57 35.57
N HIS A 120 2.12 14.62 34.77
CA HIS A 120 3.48 14.20 35.16
C HIS A 120 3.54 12.80 35.80
N VAL A 121 2.74 11.86 35.28
CA VAL A 121 2.71 10.47 35.76
C VAL A 121 3.38 9.53 34.77
N SER A 122 4.00 8.48 35.31
CA SER A 122 4.58 7.39 34.53
C SER A 122 3.85 6.07 34.83
N GLY A 123 4.10 5.03 34.04
CA GLY A 123 3.35 3.79 34.17
C GLY A 123 3.83 2.68 33.27
N LYS A 124 2.98 1.67 33.08
CA LYS A 124 3.21 0.57 32.14
C LYS A 124 2.44 0.80 30.86
N ILE A 125 3.05 0.45 29.73
CA ILE A 125 2.37 0.51 28.44
C ILE A 125 1.35 -0.63 28.33
N LEU A 126 0.12 -0.28 27.97
CA LEU A 126 -0.98 -1.24 27.87
C LEU A 126 -1.26 -1.60 26.42
N GLY A 127 -1.37 -0.58 25.56
CA GLY A 127 -1.69 -0.76 24.16
C GLY A 127 -1.72 0.57 23.43
N PHE A 128 -2.14 0.53 22.18
CA PHE A 128 -2.26 1.70 21.33
C PHE A 128 -3.50 1.56 20.43
N TYR A 129 -3.97 2.68 19.92
CA TYR A 129 -4.91 2.68 18.81
C TYR A 129 -4.62 3.84 17.86
N GLN A 130 -4.81 3.57 16.57
CA GLN A 130 -4.49 4.47 15.47
C GLN A 130 -5.79 4.82 14.74
N PRO A 131 -5.98 6.10 14.37
CA PRO A 131 -7.16 6.50 13.61
C PRO A 131 -7.09 5.89 12.24
N GLU A 132 -8.26 5.73 11.64
CA GLU A 132 -8.39 5.58 10.20
C GLU A 132 -7.68 6.77 9.58
N THR A 133 -6.44 6.54 9.16
CA THR A 133 -5.73 7.44 8.28
C THR A 133 -6.63 7.55 7.07
N ILE A 134 -7.22 8.72 6.83
CA ILE A 134 -7.73 9.12 5.52
C ILE A 134 -6.54 9.01 4.59
N ASN A 135 -6.27 7.82 4.04
CA ASN A 135 -5.14 7.43 3.22
C ASN A 135 -3.97 8.45 3.20
N MET A 136 -3.43 8.78 4.36
CA MET A 136 -2.05 9.24 4.50
C MET A 136 -1.26 7.99 4.83
N SER A 137 -1.33 7.03 3.90
CA SER A 137 -0.25 6.07 3.75
C SER A 137 1.05 6.86 3.69
N ALA A 138 2.13 6.23 4.13
CA ALA A 138 3.49 6.57 3.77
C ALA A 138 3.69 6.49 2.24
N ASP A 139 2.93 7.29 1.49
CA ASP A 139 3.33 7.78 0.20
C ASP A 139 4.42 8.78 0.51
N ARG A 140 5.67 8.32 0.45
CA ARG A 140 6.64 9.12 -0.31
C ARG A 140 5.87 9.54 -1.55
N SER A 141 5.48 10.81 -1.64
CA SER A 141 4.69 11.38 -2.73
C SER A 141 5.07 10.65 -4.01
N GLN A 142 4.19 9.80 -4.54
CA GLN A 142 4.56 8.96 -5.65
C GLN A 142 4.90 9.86 -6.83
N VAL A 143 6.18 9.94 -7.15
CA VAL A 143 6.65 10.62 -8.35
C VAL A 143 6.34 9.68 -9.52
N PHE A 144 5.30 10.03 -10.27
CA PHE A 144 4.82 9.27 -11.42
C PHE A 144 5.56 9.67 -12.69
N GLY A 145 6.09 8.67 -13.39
CA GLY A 145 6.52 8.78 -14.78
C GLY A 145 5.57 8.03 -15.73
N VAL A 146 5.79 8.16 -17.04
CA VAL A 146 5.06 7.40 -18.07
C VAL A 146 6.06 6.50 -18.81
N ALA A 147 5.90 5.19 -18.67
CA ALA A 147 6.63 4.18 -19.42
C ALA A 147 5.87 3.83 -20.72
N ARG A 148 6.36 4.33 -21.85
CA ARG A 148 5.92 3.94 -23.20
C ARG A 148 6.70 2.69 -23.62
N ILE A 149 6.01 1.55 -23.63
CA ILE A 149 6.54 0.28 -24.09
C ILE A 149 6.05 0.06 -25.51
N TYR A 150 6.94 0.22 -26.49
CA TYR A 150 6.63 -0.13 -27.87
C TYR A 150 7.18 -1.52 -28.19
N ALA A 151 6.29 -2.46 -28.48
CA ALA A 151 6.65 -3.86 -28.72
C ALA A 151 6.26 -4.25 -30.16
N SER A 152 7.27 -4.43 -31.00
CA SER A 152 7.13 -4.94 -32.36
C SER A 152 7.67 -6.37 -32.46
N PHE A 153 7.47 -7.00 -33.62
CA PHE A 153 8.05 -8.33 -33.89
C PHE A 153 9.56 -8.31 -34.12
N ASN A 154 10.15 -7.14 -34.35
CA ASN A 154 11.57 -7.02 -34.65
C ASN A 154 12.35 -6.43 -33.48
N ASP A 155 11.76 -5.50 -32.71
CA ASP A 155 12.43 -4.86 -31.58
C ASP A 155 11.42 -4.39 -30.52
N THR A 156 11.94 -4.14 -29.32
CA THR A 156 11.23 -3.61 -28.16
C THR A 156 11.87 -2.34 -27.63
N PHE A 157 11.05 -1.34 -27.36
CA PHE A 157 11.51 -0.04 -26.86
C PHE A 157 10.89 0.21 -25.50
N VAL A 158 11.72 0.52 -24.53
CA VAL A 158 11.31 0.98 -23.21
C VAL A 158 11.73 2.45 -23.10
N HIS A 159 10.73 3.33 -23.14
CA HIS A 159 10.93 4.78 -23.10
C HIS A 159 10.16 5.38 -21.95
N VAL A 160 10.87 6.01 -21.00
CA VAL A 160 10.24 6.65 -19.84
C VAL A 160 10.35 8.16 -19.98
N THR A 161 9.24 8.84 -19.75
CA THR A 161 9.14 10.31 -19.71
C THR A 161 8.48 10.78 -18.43
N ASP A 162 8.43 12.09 -18.28
CA ASP A 162 7.50 12.79 -17.40
C ASP A 162 6.02 12.60 -17.82
N LEU A 163 5.10 13.12 -17.01
CA LEU A 163 3.65 13.05 -17.25
C LEU A 163 3.20 13.82 -18.50
N SER A 164 3.84 14.95 -18.83
CA SER A 164 3.52 15.72 -20.04
C SER A 164 3.94 14.97 -21.31
N GLY A 165 4.93 14.08 -21.19
CA GLY A 165 5.46 13.30 -22.29
C GLY A 165 6.48 14.04 -23.15
N ARG A 166 6.91 15.23 -22.74
CA ARG A 166 7.87 16.06 -23.47
C ARG A 166 9.31 15.72 -23.10
N GLU A 167 9.58 15.49 -21.82
CA GLU A 167 10.94 15.28 -21.33
C GLU A 167 11.25 13.80 -21.21
N THR A 168 12.33 13.37 -21.86
CA THR A 168 12.77 11.97 -21.85
C THR A 168 13.75 11.74 -20.72
N ILE A 169 13.43 10.78 -19.86
CA ILE A 169 14.26 10.40 -18.72
C ILE A 169 15.20 9.28 -19.13
N SER A 170 14.67 8.26 -19.81
CA SER A 170 15.47 7.16 -20.32
C SER A 170 14.83 6.53 -21.54
N ARG A 171 15.69 6.07 -22.46
CA ARG A 171 15.29 5.33 -23.67
C ARG A 171 16.28 4.20 -23.90
N VAL A 172 15.78 2.97 -23.90
CA VAL A 172 16.59 1.78 -24.18
C VAL A 172 15.79 0.85 -25.10
N THR A 173 16.47 0.24 -26.06
CA THR A 173 15.88 -0.75 -26.97
C THR A 173 16.46 -2.15 -26.72
N GLY A 174 15.79 -3.18 -27.24
CA GLY A 174 16.29 -4.54 -27.20
C GLY A 174 17.61 -4.69 -27.94
N GLY A 175 17.73 -4.06 -29.11
CA GLY A 175 18.98 -4.03 -29.89
C GLY A 175 20.17 -3.36 -29.19
N MET A 176 19.96 -2.47 -28.22
CA MET A 176 21.06 -1.94 -27.40
C MET A 176 21.63 -2.98 -26.41
N LYS A 177 20.89 -4.06 -26.13
CA LYS A 177 21.29 -5.09 -25.16
C LYS A 177 21.85 -6.35 -25.80
N VAL A 178 21.54 -6.59 -27.07
CA VAL A 178 21.93 -7.82 -27.78
C VAL A 178 22.65 -7.48 -29.08
N LYS A 179 23.67 -8.27 -29.44
CA LYS A 179 24.49 -8.03 -30.64
C LYS A 179 23.91 -8.63 -31.92
N ALA A 180 22.97 -9.57 -31.80
CA ALA A 180 22.39 -10.30 -32.92
C ALA A 180 21.02 -9.72 -33.28
N ASP A 181 20.85 -9.32 -34.53
CA ASP A 181 19.63 -8.67 -35.05
C ASP A 181 18.35 -9.49 -34.84
N ARG A 182 18.46 -10.82 -34.84
CA ARG A 182 17.31 -11.72 -34.64
C ARG A 182 16.77 -11.71 -33.22
N ASP A 183 17.59 -11.32 -32.24
CA ASP A 183 17.30 -11.43 -30.82
C ASP A 183 16.82 -10.09 -30.21
N GLU A 184 16.73 -9.03 -31.01
CA GLU A 184 16.29 -7.69 -30.59
C GLU A 184 14.85 -7.68 -30.03
N SER A 185 13.95 -8.49 -30.61
CA SER A 185 12.57 -8.63 -30.13
C SER A 185 12.42 -9.59 -28.95
N SER A 186 13.49 -10.33 -28.61
CA SER A 186 13.40 -11.42 -27.65
C SER A 186 12.93 -10.95 -26.27
N PRO A 187 12.17 -11.77 -25.52
CA PRO A 187 11.76 -11.44 -24.16
C PRO A 187 12.95 -11.16 -23.22
N TYR A 188 14.11 -11.78 -23.50
CA TYR A 188 15.33 -11.59 -22.74
C TYR A 188 15.92 -10.19 -22.97
N ALA A 189 16.02 -9.75 -24.23
CA ALA A 189 16.48 -8.40 -24.58
C ALA A 189 15.58 -7.33 -23.94
N ALA A 190 14.26 -7.51 -24.01
CA ALA A 190 13.28 -6.60 -23.42
C ALA A 190 13.38 -6.52 -21.89
N MET A 191 13.69 -7.64 -21.23
CA MET A 191 13.88 -7.69 -19.78
C MET A 191 15.12 -6.89 -19.35
N LEU A 192 16.25 -7.09 -20.02
CA LEU A 192 17.48 -6.35 -19.74
C LEU A 192 17.30 -4.85 -19.99
N ALA A 193 16.63 -4.47 -21.09
CA ALA A 193 16.33 -3.07 -21.39
C ALA A 193 15.48 -2.41 -20.30
N ALA A 194 14.46 -3.10 -19.80
CA ALA A 194 13.59 -2.62 -18.72
C ALA A 194 14.31 -2.49 -17.37
N GLN A 195 15.26 -3.39 -17.06
CA GLN A 195 16.06 -3.29 -15.84
C GLN A 195 16.94 -2.04 -15.83
N ASP A 196 17.61 -1.75 -16.94
CA ASP A 196 18.47 -0.57 -17.07
C ASP A 196 17.68 0.74 -17.02
N VAL A 197 16.52 0.77 -17.68
CA VAL A 197 15.59 1.91 -17.59
C VAL A 197 15.16 2.12 -16.14
N ALA A 198 14.79 1.05 -15.44
CA ALA A 198 14.34 1.15 -14.06
C ALA A 198 15.45 1.63 -13.11
N ALA A 199 16.70 1.22 -13.33
CA ALA A 199 17.84 1.72 -12.57
C ALA A 199 17.98 3.25 -12.72
N LYS A 200 17.97 3.75 -13.97
CA LYS A 200 18.01 5.20 -14.25
C LYS A 200 16.81 5.96 -13.67
N CYS A 201 15.62 5.38 -13.74
CA CYS A 201 14.42 5.99 -13.15
C CYS A 201 14.54 6.12 -11.62
N LYS A 202 15.18 5.18 -10.95
CA LYS A 202 15.43 5.26 -9.50
C LYS A 202 16.46 6.32 -9.14
N GLU A 203 17.51 6.48 -9.93
CA GLU A 203 18.51 7.55 -9.75
C GLU A 203 17.86 8.94 -9.83
N VAL A 204 16.90 9.10 -10.75
CA VAL A 204 16.12 10.35 -10.91
C VAL A 204 15.03 10.51 -9.84
N GLY A 205 14.72 9.47 -9.06
CA GLY A 205 13.74 9.52 -7.97
C GLY A 205 12.30 9.17 -8.37
N ILE A 206 12.09 8.56 -9.54
CA ILE A 206 10.76 8.04 -9.94
C ILE A 206 10.45 6.78 -9.15
N THR A 207 9.27 6.76 -8.52
CA THR A 207 8.84 5.64 -7.66
C THR A 207 7.73 4.81 -8.31
N ALA A 208 6.95 5.43 -9.20
CA ALA A 208 5.84 4.79 -9.89
C ALA A 208 5.81 5.15 -11.38
N VAL A 209 5.30 4.24 -12.21
CA VAL A 209 5.15 4.48 -13.65
C VAL A 209 3.76 4.08 -14.14
N HIS A 210 3.14 4.96 -14.94
CA HIS A 210 2.01 4.63 -15.79
C HIS A 210 2.53 3.93 -17.05
N VAL A 211 1.95 2.78 -17.40
CA VAL A 211 2.44 1.99 -18.52
C VAL A 211 1.51 2.18 -19.72
N LYS A 212 2.09 2.59 -20.84
CA LYS A 212 1.42 2.70 -22.13
C LYS A 212 2.03 1.68 -23.08
N ILE A 213 1.31 0.59 -23.36
CA ILE A 213 1.75 -0.46 -24.28
C ILE A 213 1.32 -0.09 -25.68
N ARG A 214 2.22 -0.24 -26.66
CA ARG A 214 1.97 0.10 -28.06
C ARG A 214 2.51 -1.00 -28.97
N ALA A 215 1.65 -1.57 -29.81
CA ALA A 215 2.08 -2.36 -30.96
C ALA A 215 2.33 -1.47 -32.19
N THR A 216 2.82 -2.08 -33.29
CA THR A 216 3.05 -1.37 -34.56
C THR A 216 1.81 -0.61 -35.06
N GLY A 217 0.63 -1.23 -34.96
CA GLY A 217 -0.67 -0.59 -35.21
C GLY A 217 -0.87 -0.13 -36.66
N GLY A 218 -1.92 0.69 -36.86
CA GLY A 218 -2.32 1.19 -38.16
C GLY A 218 -2.78 0.07 -39.08
N THR A 219 -2.16 -0.02 -40.26
CA THR A 219 -2.40 -1.09 -41.25
C THR A 219 -1.63 -2.37 -40.95
N LYS A 220 -0.70 -2.35 -39.98
CA LYS A 220 0.12 -3.48 -39.56
C LYS A 220 -0.55 -4.23 -38.40
N THR A 221 0.22 -5.07 -37.73
CA THR A 221 -0.23 -5.87 -36.59
C THR A 221 -0.57 -4.97 -35.40
N LYS A 222 -1.76 -5.19 -34.83
CA LYS A 222 -2.21 -4.55 -33.59
C LYS A 222 -1.82 -5.33 -32.34
N THR A 223 -1.37 -6.57 -32.50
CA THR A 223 -0.87 -7.40 -31.40
C THR A 223 0.54 -6.94 -31.01
N PRO A 224 0.79 -6.66 -29.71
CA PRO A 224 2.13 -6.36 -29.22
C PRO A 224 3.09 -7.53 -29.46
N GLY A 225 4.34 -7.21 -29.76
CA GLY A 225 5.42 -8.20 -29.92
C GLY A 225 5.80 -8.92 -28.62
N PRO A 226 6.63 -9.99 -28.73
CA PRO A 226 6.93 -10.90 -27.63
C PRO A 226 7.58 -10.23 -26.40
N GLY A 227 8.36 -9.16 -26.59
CA GLY A 227 9.00 -8.46 -25.47
C GLY A 227 8.09 -7.52 -24.68
N GLY A 228 6.86 -7.23 -25.12
CA GLY A 228 5.97 -6.28 -24.43
C GLY A 228 5.58 -6.69 -23.01
N GLN A 229 5.11 -7.92 -22.84
CA GLN A 229 4.76 -8.48 -21.52
C GLN A 229 6.00 -8.70 -20.63
N SER A 230 7.13 -9.06 -21.25
CA SER A 230 8.40 -9.26 -20.53
C SER A 230 8.90 -7.95 -19.92
N ALA A 231 8.91 -6.86 -20.69
CA ALA A 231 9.30 -5.53 -20.22
C ALA A 231 8.42 -5.03 -19.07
N LEU A 232 7.08 -5.19 -19.19
CA LEU A 232 6.14 -4.83 -18.11
C LEU A 232 6.46 -5.57 -16.81
N ARG A 233 6.66 -6.89 -16.87
CA ARG A 233 7.01 -7.70 -15.70
C ARG A 233 8.38 -7.32 -15.13
N ALA A 234 9.33 -6.99 -15.99
CA ALA A 234 10.67 -6.57 -15.58
C ALA A 234 10.64 -5.24 -14.81
N LEU A 235 9.84 -4.25 -15.25
CA LEU A 235 9.62 -2.99 -14.52
C LEU A 235 8.97 -3.20 -13.15
N ALA A 236 8.04 -4.16 -13.04
CA ALA A 236 7.46 -4.53 -11.75
C ALA A 236 8.52 -5.14 -10.81
N ARG A 237 9.29 -6.11 -11.32
CA ARG A 237 10.32 -6.82 -10.55
C ARG A 237 11.48 -5.94 -10.12
N SER A 238 11.80 -4.91 -10.91
CA SER A 238 12.82 -3.93 -10.55
C SER A 238 12.36 -2.97 -9.44
N GLY A 239 11.11 -3.07 -8.96
CA GLY A 239 10.64 -2.33 -7.78
C GLY A 239 10.01 -0.97 -8.10
N LEU A 240 9.65 -0.71 -9.35
CA LEU A 240 8.78 0.42 -9.69
C LEU A 240 7.32 0.03 -9.45
N ARG A 241 6.55 0.91 -8.80
CA ARG A 241 5.12 0.69 -8.60
C ARG A 241 4.40 0.92 -9.94
N ILE A 242 3.64 -0.07 -10.39
CA ILE A 242 2.87 0.05 -11.63
C ILE A 242 1.56 0.78 -11.32
N GLY A 243 1.33 1.89 -12.03
CA GLY A 243 0.07 2.61 -12.02
C GLY A 243 -0.92 2.04 -13.04
N ARG A 244 -1.64 2.94 -13.71
CA ARG A 244 -2.54 2.59 -14.83
C ARG A 244 -1.78 1.95 -15.99
N ILE A 245 -2.38 0.91 -16.58
CA ILE A 245 -1.92 0.25 -17.79
C ILE A 245 -2.91 0.57 -18.91
N GLU A 246 -2.43 1.16 -19.99
CA GLU A 246 -3.23 1.53 -21.17
C GLU A 246 -2.63 0.91 -22.44
N ASP A 247 -3.48 0.39 -23.31
CA ASP A 247 -3.10 0.06 -24.69
C ASP A 247 -3.31 1.30 -25.57
N VAL A 248 -2.22 1.82 -26.12
CA VAL A 248 -2.19 2.98 -27.02
C VAL A 248 -1.78 2.59 -28.44
N THR A 249 -2.01 1.33 -28.81
CA THR A 249 -1.81 0.85 -30.17
C THR A 249 -2.66 1.66 -31.14
N PRO A 250 -2.08 2.27 -32.20
CA PRO A 250 -2.83 3.06 -33.15
C PRO A 250 -3.90 2.23 -33.87
N VAL A 251 -5.17 2.57 -33.67
CA VAL A 251 -6.31 1.97 -34.37
C VAL A 251 -6.87 3.01 -35.34
N PRO A 252 -6.78 2.78 -36.66
CA PRO A 252 -7.33 3.71 -37.64
C PRO A 252 -8.86 3.53 -37.75
N SER A 253 -9.61 4.63 -37.91
CA SER A 253 -11.06 4.59 -38.16
C SER A 253 -11.37 3.95 -39.52
N ASP A 254 -10.59 4.30 -40.54
CA ASP A 254 -10.51 3.59 -41.83
C ASP A 254 -9.03 3.44 -42.22
N SER A 255 -8.69 2.39 -42.96
CA SER A 255 -7.31 1.94 -43.14
C SER A 255 -6.81 2.13 -44.58
N THR A 256 -5.55 2.54 -44.72
CA THR A 256 -4.87 2.52 -46.01
C THR A 256 -4.53 1.08 -46.44
N ARG A 257 -4.19 0.90 -47.72
CA ARG A 257 -3.88 -0.42 -48.28
C ARG A 257 -2.69 -1.08 -47.55
N ARG A 258 -2.86 -2.32 -47.09
CA ARG A 258 -1.79 -3.12 -46.45
C ARG A 258 -0.66 -3.47 -47.42
N LYS A 259 0.57 -3.59 -46.90
CA LYS A 259 1.74 -4.09 -47.65
C LYS A 259 1.55 -5.58 -47.98
N GLY A 260 1.97 -6.01 -49.18
CA GLY A 260 1.87 -7.41 -49.64
C GLY A 260 0.92 -7.65 -50.82
N GLY A 261 0.40 -6.61 -51.46
CA GLY A 261 -0.51 -6.77 -52.62
C GLY A 261 -1.85 -7.41 -52.25
N ARG A 262 -2.65 -7.79 -53.26
CA ARG A 262 -4.00 -8.36 -53.03
C ARG A 262 -3.97 -9.74 -52.38
N ARG A 263 -2.91 -10.51 -52.61
CA ARG A 263 -2.77 -11.90 -52.14
C ARG A 263 -1.90 -12.04 -50.88
N GLY A 264 -1.39 -10.94 -50.34
CA GLY A 264 -0.51 -10.94 -49.18
C GLY A 264 0.93 -11.42 -49.47
N ARG A 265 1.71 -11.58 -48.40
CA ARG A 265 3.09 -12.08 -48.48
C ARG A 265 3.06 -13.56 -48.90
N ARG A 266 3.76 -13.88 -49.99
CA ARG A 266 4.07 -15.25 -50.41
C ARG A 266 5.54 -15.52 -50.12
N LEU A 267 5.84 -16.74 -49.69
CA LEU A 267 7.19 -17.25 -49.47
C LEU A 267 7.71 -17.85 -50.78
#